data_AF-A0A924LHQ3-F1
#
_entry.id   AF-A0A924LHQ3-F1
#
_cell.length_a   1.000
_cell.length_b   1.000
_cell.length_c   1.000
_cell.angle_alpha   90.00
_cell.angle_beta   90.00
_cell.angle_gamma   90.00
#
_symmetry.space_group_name_H-M   'P 1'
#
loop_
_entity.id
_entity.type
_entity.pdbx_description
1 polymer ?
#
loop_
_entity_poly.entity_id
_entity_poly.type
_entity_poly.pdbx_seq_one_letter_code
_entity_poly.pdbx_strand_id
1 'polypeptide(L)'
;MEYPHKERSGRAGFSDAGGAKLAITLRLDEARFRRLELLAAVENRSVTNYVETALLRDMAAKEEATRPLTMFVPPDAAALTPGVLLRNADETAARYAERSAVMDRLFDLPDSA
;
A
#
# COMPACT_ATOMS: atom_id res chain seq x y z
N MET A 1 52.03 -10.41 -6.73
CA MET A 1 51.22 -10.60 -7.95
C MET A 1 50.00 -9.69 -7.78
N GLU A 2 50.16 -8.42 -8.15
CA GLU A 2 49.16 -7.36 -7.95
C GLU A 2 48.18 -7.33 -9.13
N TYR A 3 46.89 -7.22 -8.83
CA TYR A 3 45.83 -7.05 -9.83
C TYR A 3 45.52 -5.56 -9.98
N PRO A 4 45.64 -4.97 -11.19
CA PRO A 4 45.29 -3.58 -11.39
C PRO A 4 43.77 -3.40 -11.47
N HIS A 5 43.24 -2.52 -10.62
CA HIS A 5 41.90 -1.98 -10.71
C HIS A 5 41.76 -1.18 -12.03
N LYS A 6 40.91 -1.66 -12.94
CA LYS A 6 40.44 -0.85 -14.07
C LYS A 6 39.26 0.01 -13.61
N GLU A 7 39.51 1.30 -13.48
CA GLU A 7 38.50 2.35 -13.39
C GLU A 7 37.54 2.23 -14.57
N ARG A 8 36.26 1.99 -14.31
CA ARG A 8 35.20 2.18 -15.31
C ARG A 8 34.69 3.61 -15.20
N SER A 9 35.20 4.43 -16.12
CA SER A 9 34.77 5.79 -16.41
C SER A 9 33.24 5.90 -16.49
N GLY A 10 32.69 6.89 -15.77
CA GLY A 10 31.29 7.23 -15.76
C GLY A 10 30.74 7.57 -17.15
N ARG A 11 29.54 7.08 -17.44
CA ARG A 11 28.70 7.59 -18.51
C ARG A 11 27.52 8.30 -17.85
N ALA A 12 27.50 9.61 -18.02
CA ALA A 12 26.44 10.50 -17.58
C ALA A 12 25.09 10.10 -18.21
N GLY A 13 24.01 10.29 -17.45
CA GLY A 13 22.66 10.26 -17.98
C GLY A 13 21.61 9.85 -16.97
N PHE A 14 21.21 10.77 -16.09
CA PHE A 14 19.81 11.09 -15.77
C PHE A 14 19.82 12.28 -14.81
N SER A 15 19.66 13.48 -15.36
CA SER A 15 19.36 14.68 -14.59
C SER A 15 17.89 14.65 -14.23
N ASP A 16 17.59 14.25 -13.00
CA ASP A 16 16.31 14.52 -12.37
C ASP A 16 16.55 15.45 -11.18
N ALA A 17 15.69 16.43 -11.02
CA ALA A 17 15.91 17.61 -10.21
C ALA A 17 16.08 17.28 -8.71
N GLY A 18 17.33 17.29 -8.24
CA GLY A 18 17.76 17.98 -7.03
C GLY A 18 17.23 17.58 -5.65
N GLY A 19 16.44 16.51 -5.49
CA GLY A 19 16.25 15.86 -4.19
C GLY A 19 17.44 14.96 -3.91
N ALA A 20 18.24 15.23 -2.86
CA ALA A 20 19.34 14.35 -2.50
C ALA A 20 18.82 12.93 -2.24
N LYS A 21 19.26 11.95 -3.04
CA LYS A 21 18.88 10.54 -2.86
C LYS A 21 19.35 10.09 -1.47
N LEU A 22 18.41 9.89 -0.56
CA LEU A 22 18.70 9.38 0.78
C LEU A 22 19.06 7.90 0.67
N ALA A 23 20.32 7.55 0.93
CA ALA A 23 20.73 6.16 0.98
C ALA A 23 20.25 5.53 2.29
N ILE A 24 19.43 4.48 2.21
CA ILE A 24 18.93 3.73 3.37
C ILE A 24 19.58 2.35 3.36
N THR A 25 20.21 1.97 4.48
CA THR A 25 20.75 0.62 4.67
C THR A 25 19.70 -0.27 5.31
N LEU A 26 19.20 -1.28 4.58
CA LEU A 26 18.37 -2.33 5.16
C LEU A 26 19.24 -3.48 5.67
N ARG A 27 18.98 -3.93 6.90
CA ARG A 27 19.56 -5.16 7.46
C ARG A 27 18.56 -6.30 7.30
N LEU A 28 18.95 -7.31 6.54
CA LEU A 28 18.16 -8.51 6.29
C LEU A 28 18.98 -9.74 6.70
N ASP A 29 18.33 -10.74 7.26
CA ASP A 29 18.95 -12.06 7.38
C ASP A 29 19.13 -12.70 5.99
N GLU A 30 20.04 -13.67 5.91
CA GLU A 30 20.41 -14.29 4.65
C GLU A 30 19.23 -14.95 3.93
N ALA A 31 18.35 -15.63 4.68
CA ALA A 31 17.19 -16.31 4.08
C ALA A 31 16.23 -15.31 3.41
N ARG A 32 15.95 -14.18 4.07
CA ARG A 32 15.14 -13.10 3.48
C ARG A 32 15.81 -12.46 2.28
N PHE A 33 17.11 -12.22 2.32
CA PHE A 33 17.85 -11.65 1.20
C PHE A 33 17.81 -12.57 -0.03
N ARG A 34 18.05 -13.88 0.15
CA ARG A 34 17.96 -14.88 -0.93
C ARG A 34 16.58 -14.93 -1.58
N ARG A 35 15.52 -14.89 -0.77
CA ARG A 35 14.15 -14.84 -1.30
C ARG A 35 13.92 -13.60 -2.16
N LEU A 36 14.45 -12.46 -1.72
CA LEU A 36 14.32 -11.21 -2.43
C LEU A 36 15.10 -11.20 -3.75
N GLU A 37 16.31 -11.77 -3.78
CA GLU A 37 17.09 -11.96 -5.01
C GLU A 37 16.30 -12.77 -6.05
N LEU A 38 15.68 -13.87 -5.63
CA LEU A 38 14.88 -14.72 -6.53
C LEU A 38 13.66 -13.97 -7.10
N LEU A 39 12.93 -13.24 -6.26
CA LEU A 39 11.77 -12.46 -6.70
C LEU A 39 12.17 -11.36 -7.69
N ALA A 40 13.25 -10.63 -7.39
CA ALA A 40 13.77 -9.61 -8.28
C ALA A 40 14.22 -10.21 -9.64
N ALA A 41 14.86 -11.38 -9.62
CA ALA A 41 15.28 -12.08 -10.83
C ALA A 41 14.09 -12.52 -11.71
N VAL A 42 13.02 -13.05 -11.11
CA VAL A 42 11.79 -13.43 -11.83
C VAL A 42 11.17 -12.23 -12.55
N GLU A 43 11.26 -11.04 -11.96
CA GLU A 43 10.74 -9.80 -12.55
C GLU A 43 11.73 -9.08 -13.48
N ASN A 44 12.90 -9.66 -13.77
CA ASN A 44 13.99 -9.03 -14.54
C ASN A 44 14.41 -7.66 -13.98
N ARG A 45 14.48 -7.56 -12.64
CA ARG A 45 14.81 -6.33 -11.91
C ARG A 45 16.04 -6.52 -11.04
N SER A 46 16.72 -5.41 -10.73
CA SER A 46 17.71 -5.42 -9.67
C SER A 46 17.03 -5.49 -8.29
N VAL A 47 17.71 -6.08 -7.31
CA VAL A 47 17.26 -6.14 -5.91
C VAL A 47 16.87 -4.76 -5.38
N THR A 48 17.71 -3.74 -5.63
CA THR A 48 17.44 -2.37 -5.20
C THR A 48 16.14 -1.80 -5.79
N ASN A 49 15.96 -1.92 -7.10
CA ASN A 49 14.76 -1.41 -7.78
C ASN A 49 13.50 -2.14 -7.32
N TYR A 50 13.62 -3.46 -7.12
CA TYR A 50 12.53 -4.28 -6.61
C TYR A 50 12.09 -3.82 -5.20
N VAL A 51 13.05 -3.65 -4.28
CA VAL A 51 12.77 -3.15 -2.92
C VAL A 51 12.16 -1.76 -2.96
N GLU A 52 12.72 -0.85 -3.74
CA GLU A 52 12.22 0.52 -3.88
C GLU A 52 10.76 0.53 -4.35
N THR A 53 10.46 -0.21 -5.42
CA THR A 53 9.09 -0.30 -5.94
C THR A 53 8.14 -0.95 -4.93
N ALA A 54 8.59 -1.99 -4.22
CA ALA A 54 7.77 -2.67 -3.22
C ALA A 54 7.43 -1.74 -2.04
N LEU A 55 8.41 -0.96 -1.56
CA LEU A 55 8.20 0.03 -0.50
C LEU A 55 7.25 1.14 -0.94
N LEU A 56 7.41 1.67 -2.15
CA LEU A 56 6.50 2.69 -2.69
C LEU A 56 5.06 2.18 -2.79
N ARG A 57 4.87 0.93 -3.24
CA ARG A 57 3.54 0.30 -3.30
C ARG A 57 2.93 0.11 -1.91
N ASP A 58 3.72 -0.34 -0.94
CA ASP A 58 3.26 -0.52 0.45
C ASP A 58 2.88 0.81 1.09
N MET A 59 3.67 1.87 0.86
CA MET A 59 3.35 3.21 1.33
C MET A 59 2.07 3.75 0.70
N ALA A 60 1.91 3.62 -0.62
CA ALA A 60 0.70 4.05 -1.31
C ALA A 60 -0.55 3.29 -0.82
N ALA A 61 -0.43 1.99 -0.57
CA ALA A 61 -1.53 1.18 -0.02
C ALA A 61 -1.91 1.62 1.40
N LYS A 62 -0.92 1.95 2.24
CA LYS A 62 -1.15 2.48 3.59
C LYS A 62 -1.77 3.87 3.55
N GLU A 63 -1.28 4.75 2.68
CA GLU A 63 -1.82 6.09 2.51
C GLU A 63 -3.29 6.04 2.08
N GLU A 64 -3.62 5.20 1.10
CA GLU A 64 -5.01 5.00 0.66
C GLU A 64 -5.88 4.42 1.78
N ALA A 65 -5.37 3.45 2.56
CA ALA A 65 -6.09 2.91 3.71
C ALA A 65 -6.32 3.94 4.82
N THR A 66 -5.44 4.93 4.95
CA THR A 66 -5.58 6.03 5.91
C THR A 66 -6.36 7.22 5.35
N ARG A 67 -6.74 7.19 4.06
CA ARG A 67 -7.40 8.33 3.43
C ARG A 67 -8.84 8.42 3.93
N PRO A 68 -9.25 9.54 4.54
CA PRO A 68 -10.62 9.70 5.00
C PRO A 68 -11.55 9.71 3.78
N LEU A 69 -12.52 8.79 3.77
CA LEU A 69 -13.57 8.77 2.77
C LEU A 69 -14.55 9.92 3.09
N THR A 70 -14.40 11.06 2.42
CA THR A 70 -15.36 12.17 2.56
C THR A 70 -16.65 11.82 1.82
N MET A 71 -17.70 11.45 2.57
CA MET A 71 -19.04 11.29 2.02
C MET A 71 -19.82 12.60 2.17
N PHE A 72 -20.35 13.13 1.08
CA PHE A 72 -21.27 14.27 1.14
C PHE A 72 -22.64 13.77 1.60
N VAL A 73 -23.01 14.12 2.83
CA VAL A 73 -24.35 13.86 3.38
C VAL A 73 -25.19 15.12 3.20
N PRO A 74 -26.32 15.05 2.47
CA PRO A 74 -27.27 16.14 2.41
C PRO A 74 -27.66 16.64 3.81
N PRO A 75 -27.84 17.95 4.05
CA PRO A 75 -28.09 18.49 5.40
C PRO A 75 -29.39 17.97 6.02
N ASP A 76 -30.37 17.60 5.20
CA ASP A 76 -31.60 16.92 5.59
C ASP A 76 -31.38 15.46 6.01
N ALA A 77 -30.31 14.82 5.54
CA ALA A 77 -29.92 13.46 5.92
C ALA A 77 -29.03 13.40 7.17
N ALA A 78 -28.35 14.48 7.53
CA ALA A 78 -27.48 14.53 8.72
C ALA A 78 -28.23 14.39 10.06
N ALA A 79 -29.53 14.72 10.07
CA ALA A 79 -30.40 14.59 11.24
C ALA A 79 -31.17 13.26 11.29
N LEU A 80 -31.02 12.40 10.28
CA LEU A 80 -31.70 11.11 10.25
C LEU A 80 -30.94 10.10 11.11
N THR A 81 -31.64 9.50 12.07
CA THR A 81 -31.16 8.27 12.71
C THR A 81 -30.95 7.23 11.61
N PRO A 82 -29.79 6.54 11.57
CA PRO A 82 -29.59 5.44 10.63
C PRO A 82 -30.77 4.45 10.72
N GLY A 83 -31.45 4.24 9.60
CA GLY A 83 -32.58 3.32 9.52
C GLY A 83 -32.12 1.87 9.61
N VAL A 84 -33.06 0.96 9.87
CA VAL A 84 -32.79 -0.49 9.83
C VAL A 84 -32.36 -0.87 8.41
N LEU A 85 -31.29 -1.64 8.28
CA LEU A 85 -30.84 -2.17 6.99
C LEU A 85 -31.97 -2.96 6.34
N LEU A 86 -32.45 -2.50 5.17
CA LEU A 86 -33.51 -3.18 4.46
C LEU A 86 -32.96 -4.38 3.67
N ARG A 87 -33.71 -5.48 3.71
CA ARG A 87 -33.44 -6.67 2.91
C ARG A 87 -33.97 -6.45 1.49
N ASN A 88 -33.18 -6.82 0.49
CA ASN A 88 -33.61 -6.75 -0.91
C ASN A 88 -34.54 -7.94 -1.25
N ALA A 89 -35.43 -7.77 -2.24
CA ALA A 89 -36.44 -8.77 -2.59
C ALA A 89 -35.85 -10.17 -2.92
N ASP A 90 -34.73 -10.20 -3.63
CA ASP A 90 -34.06 -11.44 -4.06
C ASP A 90 -32.88 -11.85 -3.17
N GLU A 91 -32.72 -11.20 -2.02
CA GLU A 91 -31.58 -11.45 -1.15
C GLU A 91 -31.77 -12.69 -0.27
N THR A 92 -30.78 -13.58 -0.30
CA THR A 92 -30.73 -14.75 0.60
C THR A 92 -30.48 -14.32 2.04
N ALA A 93 -30.97 -15.11 3.00
CA ALA A 93 -30.78 -14.81 4.42
C ALA A 93 -29.29 -14.72 4.82
N ALA A 94 -28.44 -15.56 4.22
CA ALA A 94 -27.00 -15.53 4.44
C ALA A 94 -26.36 -14.22 3.98
N ARG A 95 -26.74 -13.71 2.80
CA ARG A 95 -26.23 -12.45 2.25
C ARG A 95 -26.71 -11.23 3.05
N TYR A 96 -27.95 -11.26 3.52
CA TYR A 96 -28.48 -10.23 4.41
C TYR A 96 -27.71 -10.20 5.74
N ALA A 97 -27.47 -11.36 6.35
CA ALA A 97 -26.72 -11.46 7.61
C ALA A 97 -25.28 -10.95 7.47
N GLU A 98 -24.62 -11.27 6.36
CA GLU A 98 -23.28 -10.77 6.05
C GLU A 98 -23.25 -9.23 5.95
N ARG A 99 -24.19 -8.64 5.19
CA ARG A 99 -24.30 -7.18 5.08
C ARG A 99 -24.65 -6.50 6.40
N SER A 100 -25.55 -7.09 7.18
CA SER A 100 -25.90 -6.57 8.50
C SER A 100 -24.66 -6.48 9.38
N ALA A 101 -23.88 -7.56 9.45
CA ALA A 101 -22.65 -7.60 10.23
C ALA A 101 -21.60 -6.57 9.77
N VAL A 102 -21.55 -6.26 8.46
CA VAL A 102 -20.66 -5.21 7.94
C VAL A 102 -21.13 -3.82 8.37
N MET A 103 -22.43 -3.55 8.28
CA MET A 103 -23.00 -2.26 8.71
C MET A 103 -22.80 -2.05 10.21
N ASP A 104 -23.08 -3.06 11.04
CA ASP A 104 -22.89 -2.98 12.49
C ASP A 104 -21.44 -2.61 12.83
N ARG A 105 -20.45 -3.27 12.19
CA ARG A 105 -19.03 -2.96 12.37
C ARG A 105 -18.65 -1.55 11.93
N LEU A 106 -19.27 -1.02 10.88
CA LEU A 106 -18.98 0.33 10.38
C LEU A 106 -19.48 1.40 11.35
N PHE A 107 -20.64 1.20 11.96
CA PHE A 107 -21.19 2.13 12.96
C PHE A 107 -20.54 1.99 14.34
N ASP A 108 -19.91 0.86 14.63
CA ASP A 108 -19.12 0.66 15.86
C ASP A 108 -17.71 1.28 15.78
N LEU A 109 -17.28 1.76 14.60
CA LEU A 109 -15.99 2.46 14.48
C LEU A 109 -16.10 3.85 15.15
N PRO A 110 -15.17 4.20 16.05
CA PRO A 110 -15.18 5.52 16.68
C PRO A 110 -14.98 6.62 15.64
N ASP A 111 -15.78 7.68 15.72
CA ASP A 111 -15.73 8.85 14.82
C ASP A 111 -14.43 9.67 14.89
N SER A 112 -13.43 9.28 15.69
CA SER A 112 -12.15 10.00 15.77
C SER A 112 -11.00 9.20 16.39
N ALA A 113 -9.86 9.27 15.70
CA ALA A 113 -8.56 9.59 16.28
C ALA A 113 -8.02 10.84 15.55
#